data_AF-A0A5P9PLS4-F1
#
_entry.id   AF-A0A5P9PLS4-F1
#
_cell.length_a   1.000
_cell.length_b   1.000
_cell.length_c   1.000
_cell.angle_alpha   90.00
_cell.angle_beta   90.00
_cell.angle_gamma   90.00
#
_symmetry.space_group_name_H-M   'P 1'
#
loop_
_entity.id
_entity.type
_entity.pdbx_description
1 polymer ?
#
loop_
_entity_poly.entity_id
_entity_poly.type
_entity_poly.pdbx_seq_one_letter_code
_entity_poly.pdbx_strand_id
1 'polypeptide(L)'
;MNPDRTAALVRRWARFYTRGLPAPVAERRIAELDADLHDHLAYERAARTGGTRIALGLLSRMIRGLPADLSWRGQHLQDRFPTVEEAMKKQKNAYRSAVGVALAAALILLWGMGAVGVIGVEGDRADLMYFGVLAVGVAGAFVARFRPAGMARALVATAAAQALVTAIALLAGKHESPATSIVELVGLNGFFAALFLGSAWLFRRAEPKQPPVLR
;
A
#
# COMPACT_ATOMS: atom_id res chain seq x y z
N MET A 1 21.99 -38.78 29.25
CA MET A 1 21.75 -37.35 28.99
C MET A 1 20.65 -36.89 29.94
N ASN A 2 20.83 -35.78 30.68
CA ASN A 2 19.81 -35.29 31.62
C ASN A 2 18.66 -34.62 30.83
N PRO A 3 17.36 -34.95 31.07
CA PRO A 3 16.21 -34.33 30.42
C PRO A 3 16.21 -32.79 30.50
N ASP A 4 16.74 -32.20 31.56
CA ASP A 4 16.84 -30.73 31.71
C ASP A 4 17.79 -30.11 30.66
N ARG A 5 18.87 -30.83 30.28
CA ARG A 5 19.79 -30.39 29.23
C ARG A 5 19.15 -30.47 27.85
N THR A 6 18.33 -31.50 27.60
CA THR A 6 17.57 -31.63 26.34
C THR A 6 16.51 -30.55 26.22
N ALA A 7 15.80 -30.24 27.30
CA ALA A 7 14.84 -29.14 27.38
C ALA A 7 15.51 -27.78 27.06
N ALA A 8 16.68 -27.52 27.64
CA ALA A 8 17.45 -26.31 27.34
C ALA A 8 17.89 -26.22 25.86
N LEU A 9 18.21 -27.36 25.23
CA LEU A 9 18.56 -27.43 23.81
C LEU A 9 17.36 -27.05 22.92
N VAL A 10 16.18 -27.58 23.21
CA VAL A 10 14.93 -27.27 22.48
C VAL A 10 14.61 -25.78 22.56
N ARG A 11 14.71 -25.18 23.77
CA ARG A 11 14.53 -23.72 23.95
C ARG A 11 15.54 -22.87 23.19
N ARG A 12 16.78 -23.35 23.08
CA ARG A 12 17.84 -22.64 22.34
C ARG A 12 17.59 -22.71 20.84
N TRP A 13 17.17 -23.87 20.32
CA TRP A 13 16.72 -24.01 18.95
C TRP A 13 15.52 -23.09 18.65
N ALA A 14 14.52 -23.08 19.54
CA ALA A 14 13.32 -22.25 19.40
C ALA A 14 13.62 -20.76 19.23
N ARG A 15 14.46 -20.23 20.12
CA ARG A 15 14.93 -18.83 20.05
C ARG A 15 15.77 -18.53 18.81
N PHE A 16 16.49 -19.54 18.29
CA PHE A 16 17.28 -19.38 17.08
C PHE A 16 16.40 -19.33 15.83
N TYR A 17 15.47 -20.27 15.65
CA TYR A 17 14.62 -20.33 14.46
C TYR A 17 13.50 -19.27 14.45
N THR A 18 13.19 -18.62 15.57
CA THR A 18 12.28 -17.46 15.59
C THR A 18 13.02 -16.12 15.47
N ARG A 19 14.36 -16.12 15.49
CA ARG A 19 15.18 -14.90 15.41
C ARG A 19 14.93 -14.17 14.09
N GLY A 20 14.43 -12.93 14.16
CA GLY A 20 14.09 -12.09 13.01
C GLY A 20 12.62 -12.09 12.60
N LEU A 21 11.77 -12.90 13.24
CA LEU A 21 10.31 -12.81 13.10
C LEU A 21 9.74 -11.65 13.94
N PRO A 22 8.51 -11.18 13.63
CA PRO A 22 7.84 -10.17 14.45
C PRO A 22 7.73 -10.64 15.92
N ALA A 23 8.03 -9.73 16.85
CA ALA A 23 8.01 -9.98 18.30
C ALA A 23 6.76 -10.72 18.78
N PRO A 24 5.51 -10.32 18.43
CA PRO A 24 4.32 -11.00 18.96
C PRO A 24 4.17 -12.46 18.49
N VAL A 25 4.66 -12.79 17.29
CA VAL A 25 4.58 -14.14 16.73
C VAL A 25 5.66 -15.04 17.35
N ALA A 26 6.88 -14.51 17.46
CA ALA A 26 7.98 -15.21 18.11
C ALA A 26 7.70 -15.47 19.60
N GLU A 27 7.22 -14.47 20.32
CA GLU A 27 6.88 -14.55 21.74
C GLU A 27 5.77 -15.56 22.00
N ARG A 28 4.66 -15.49 21.23
CA ARG A 28 3.57 -16.47 21.34
C ARG A 28 4.07 -17.90 21.12
N ARG A 29 4.89 -18.11 20.08
CA ARG A 29 5.38 -19.45 19.74
C ARG A 29 6.36 -20.00 20.76
N ILE A 30 7.24 -19.15 21.30
CA ILE A 30 8.16 -19.52 22.38
C ILE A 30 7.36 -19.85 23.65
N ALA A 31 6.32 -19.07 23.97
CA ALA A 31 5.47 -19.31 25.14
C ALA A 31 4.68 -20.63 25.04
N GLU A 32 4.10 -20.94 23.87
CA GLU A 32 3.43 -22.23 23.61
C GLU A 32 4.41 -23.41 23.82
N LEU A 33 5.62 -23.31 23.26
CA LEU A 33 6.64 -24.36 23.41
C LEU A 33 7.17 -24.49 24.84
N ASP A 34 7.30 -23.38 25.56
CA ASP A 34 7.73 -23.38 26.95
C ASP A 34 6.68 -23.99 27.89
N ALA A 35 5.40 -23.75 27.61
CA ALA A 35 4.28 -24.37 28.32
C ALA A 35 4.24 -25.89 28.07
N ASP A 36 4.27 -26.33 26.80
CA ASP A 36 4.29 -27.75 26.42
C ASP A 36 5.44 -28.52 27.10
N LEU A 37 6.62 -27.90 27.15
CA LEU A 37 7.81 -28.49 27.75
C LEU A 37 7.73 -28.56 29.28
N HIS A 38 7.10 -27.55 29.90
CA HIS A 38 6.86 -27.53 31.34
C HIS A 38 5.92 -28.66 31.76
N ASP A 39 4.79 -28.81 31.06
CA ASP A 39 3.79 -29.84 31.34
C ASP A 39 4.35 -31.25 31.16
N HIS A 40 5.14 -31.47 30.10
CA HIS A 40 5.74 -32.78 29.84
C HIS A 40 6.76 -33.18 30.92
N LEU A 41 7.62 -32.25 31.34
CA LEU A 41 8.58 -32.50 32.42
C LEU A 41 7.90 -32.69 33.77
N ALA A 42 6.79 -31.98 34.04
CA ALA A 42 6.02 -32.14 35.27
C ALA A 42 5.34 -33.52 35.32
N TYR A 43 4.71 -33.94 34.23
CA TYR A 43 4.05 -35.24 34.11
C TYR A 43 5.02 -36.41 34.30
N GLU A 44 6.19 -36.38 33.66
CA GLU A 44 7.12 -37.50 33.73
C GLU A 44 7.90 -37.58 35.05
N ARG A 45 8.13 -36.44 35.73
CA ARG A 45 8.65 -36.45 37.11
C ARG A 45 7.67 -37.13 38.07
N ALA A 46 6.36 -36.99 37.85
CA ALA A 46 5.34 -37.70 38.62
C ALA A 46 5.29 -39.20 38.30
N ALA A 47 5.58 -39.60 37.06
CA ALA A 47 5.50 -40.99 36.59
C ALA A 47 6.74 -41.87 36.89
N ARG A 48 7.82 -41.33 37.49
CA ARG A 48 9.12 -42.00 37.75
C ARG A 48 9.72 -42.72 36.52
N THR A 49 9.48 -42.20 35.32
CA THR A 49 10.06 -42.74 34.08
C THR A 49 11.57 -42.47 34.00
N GLY A 50 12.34 -43.40 33.41
CA GLY A 50 13.79 -43.27 33.29
C GLY A 50 14.21 -42.07 32.43
N GLY A 51 14.91 -41.09 33.02
CA GLY A 51 15.26 -39.80 32.41
C GLY A 51 15.97 -39.85 31.04
N THR A 52 16.64 -40.96 30.72
CA THR A 52 17.27 -41.17 29.41
C THR A 52 16.25 -41.41 28.30
N ARG A 53 15.14 -42.12 28.58
CA ARG A 53 14.08 -42.39 27.60
C ARG A 53 13.28 -41.12 27.29
N ILE A 54 13.05 -40.30 28.31
CA ILE A 54 12.48 -38.96 28.22
C ILE A 54 13.31 -38.06 27.30
N ALA A 55 14.61 -37.98 27.59
CA ALA A 55 15.55 -37.17 26.81
C ALA A 55 15.60 -37.60 25.35
N LEU A 56 15.55 -38.91 25.07
CA LEU A 56 15.53 -39.46 23.72
C LEU A 56 14.20 -39.14 23.00
N GLY A 57 13.07 -39.18 23.70
CA GLY A 57 11.76 -38.81 23.15
C GLY A 57 11.70 -37.34 22.71
N LEU A 58 12.13 -36.42 23.59
CA LEU A 58 12.20 -34.99 23.31
C LEU A 58 13.16 -34.69 22.14
N LEU A 59 14.35 -35.30 22.16
CA LEU A 59 15.34 -35.13 21.09
C LEU A 59 14.81 -35.64 19.74
N SER A 60 14.16 -36.80 19.73
CA SER A 60 13.54 -37.35 18.53
C SER A 60 12.42 -36.47 17.99
N ARG A 61 11.56 -35.91 18.85
CA ARG A 61 10.47 -35.01 18.44
C ARG A 61 11.01 -33.71 17.87
N MET A 62 12.06 -33.15 18.49
CA MET A 62 12.77 -31.99 17.97
C MET A 62 13.34 -32.27 16.58
N ILE A 63 14.09 -33.36 16.42
CA ILE A 63 14.74 -33.70 15.13
C ILE A 63 13.70 -33.90 14.02
N ARG A 64 12.58 -34.57 14.32
CA ARG A 64 11.50 -34.78 13.34
C ARG A 64 10.68 -33.51 13.06
N GLY A 65 10.62 -32.56 14.00
CA GLY A 65 9.93 -31.28 13.83
C GLY A 65 10.73 -30.22 13.06
N LEU A 66 12.06 -30.34 12.99
CA LEU A 66 12.97 -29.39 12.32
C LEU A 66 12.54 -29.00 10.89
N PRO A 67 12.17 -29.94 10.00
CA PRO A 67 11.76 -29.57 8.65
C PRO A 67 10.47 -28.73 8.63
N ALA A 68 9.53 -29.01 9.53
CA ALA A 68 8.28 -28.26 9.64
C ALA A 68 8.52 -26.83 10.18
N ASP A 69 9.38 -26.68 11.19
CA ASP A 69 9.74 -25.37 11.76
C ASP A 69 10.45 -24.47 10.73
N LEU A 70 11.36 -25.05 9.93
CA LEU A 70 12.07 -24.35 8.87
C LEU A 70 11.16 -23.99 7.68
N SER A 71 10.26 -24.89 7.30
CA SER A 71 9.24 -24.63 6.27
C SER A 71 8.29 -23.50 6.69
N TRP A 72 7.81 -23.53 7.94
CA TRP A 72 6.95 -22.50 8.51
C TRP A 72 7.64 -21.13 8.55
N ARG A 73 8.93 -21.09 8.93
CA ARG A 73 9.75 -19.88 8.89
C ARG A 73 9.91 -19.36 7.45
N GLY A 74 10.11 -20.26 6.49
CA GLY A 74 10.19 -19.92 5.06
C GLY A 74 8.94 -19.21 4.56
N GLN A 75 7.76 -19.73 4.90
CA GLN A 75 6.47 -19.12 4.55
C GLN A 75 6.30 -17.71 5.17
N HIS A 76 6.64 -17.54 6.45
CA HIS A 76 6.54 -16.23 7.12
C HIS A 76 7.56 -15.20 6.63
N LEU A 77 8.70 -15.63 6.08
CA LEU A 77 9.64 -14.75 5.39
C LEU A 77 9.14 -14.36 4.00
N GLN A 78 8.42 -15.25 3.32
CA GLN A 78 7.77 -15.00 2.03
C GLN A 78 6.68 -13.91 2.16
N ASP A 79 5.88 -13.96 3.23
CA ASP A 79 4.90 -12.90 3.55
C ASP A 79 5.55 -11.54 3.83
N ARG A 80 6.83 -11.51 4.23
CA ARG A 80 7.55 -10.28 4.57
C ARG A 80 8.12 -9.54 3.36
N PHE A 81 8.37 -10.23 2.25
CA PHE A 81 8.95 -9.66 1.04
C PHE A 81 8.08 -10.03 -0.17
N PRO A 82 7.26 -9.09 -0.70
CA PRO A 82 6.45 -9.37 -1.87
C PRO A 82 7.35 -9.85 -3.00
N THR A 83 6.92 -10.90 -3.69
CA THR A 83 7.70 -11.41 -4.82
C THR A 83 7.85 -10.32 -5.90
N VAL A 84 8.89 -10.41 -6.73
CA VAL A 84 9.08 -9.46 -7.85
C VAL A 84 7.82 -9.42 -8.73
N GLU A 85 7.19 -10.58 -8.97
CA GLU A 85 5.95 -10.69 -9.73
C GLU A 85 4.79 -9.93 -9.07
N GLU A 86 4.58 -10.08 -7.76
CA GLU A 86 3.55 -9.35 -7.01
C GLU A 86 3.81 -7.85 -6.97
N ALA A 87 5.06 -7.43 -6.80
CA ALA A 87 5.45 -6.02 -6.84
C ALA A 87 5.16 -5.41 -8.23
N MET A 88 5.51 -6.13 -9.30
CA MET A 88 5.20 -5.73 -10.68
C MET A 88 3.70 -5.66 -10.94
N LYS A 89 2.92 -6.64 -10.45
CA LYS A 89 1.45 -6.63 -10.53
C LYS A 89 0.86 -5.42 -9.81
N LYS A 90 1.33 -5.10 -8.59
CA LYS A 90 0.89 -3.91 -7.85
C LYS A 90 1.20 -2.62 -8.60
N GLN A 91 2.40 -2.47 -9.16
CA GLN A 91 2.78 -1.29 -9.95
C GLN A 91 1.90 -1.15 -11.21
N LYS A 92 1.69 -2.25 -11.94
CA LYS A 92 0.81 -2.27 -13.13
C LYS A 92 -0.63 -1.89 -12.77
N ASN A 93 -1.17 -2.44 -11.69
CA ASN A 93 -2.52 -2.12 -11.23
C ASN A 93 -2.63 -0.65 -10.80
N ALA A 94 -1.65 -0.14 -10.03
CA ALA A 94 -1.60 1.26 -9.65
C ALA A 94 -1.58 2.20 -10.87
N TYR A 95 -0.79 1.87 -11.90
CA TYR A 95 -0.76 2.63 -13.16
C TYR A 95 -2.13 2.63 -13.86
N ARG A 96 -2.76 1.46 -14.01
CA ARG A 96 -4.07 1.34 -14.66
C ARG A 96 -5.16 2.09 -13.88
N SER A 97 -5.16 1.99 -12.56
CA SER A 97 -6.07 2.75 -11.70
C SER A 97 -5.84 4.25 -11.82
N ALA A 98 -4.57 4.70 -11.88
CA ALA A 98 -4.24 6.11 -12.07
C ALA A 98 -4.81 6.64 -13.40
N VAL A 99 -4.57 5.91 -14.50
CA VAL A 99 -5.14 6.24 -15.82
C VAL A 99 -6.66 6.28 -15.76
N GLY A 100 -7.29 5.27 -15.16
CA GLY A 100 -8.74 5.20 -15.02
C GLY A 100 -9.34 6.41 -14.29
N VAL A 101 -8.74 6.80 -13.15
CA VAL A 101 -9.17 7.97 -12.38
C VAL A 101 -8.99 9.27 -13.18
N ALA A 102 -7.84 9.45 -13.84
CA ALA A 102 -7.57 10.65 -14.62
C ALA A 102 -8.52 10.79 -15.82
N LEU A 103 -8.76 9.69 -16.55
CA LEU A 103 -9.67 9.68 -17.70
C LEU A 103 -11.12 9.88 -17.26
N ALA A 104 -11.55 9.24 -16.18
CA ALA A 104 -12.89 9.43 -15.63
C ALA A 104 -13.09 10.90 -15.21
N ALA A 105 -12.13 11.49 -14.50
CA ALA A 105 -12.18 12.91 -14.13
C ALA A 105 -12.29 13.81 -15.37
N ALA A 106 -11.47 13.57 -16.40
CA ALA A 106 -11.49 14.35 -17.64
C ALA A 106 -12.82 14.19 -18.41
N LEU A 107 -13.36 12.97 -18.50
CA LEU A 107 -14.65 12.69 -19.15
C LEU A 107 -15.81 13.32 -18.42
N ILE A 108 -15.86 13.21 -17.09
CA ILE A 108 -16.90 13.84 -16.28
C ILE A 108 -16.81 15.36 -16.39
N LEU A 109 -15.61 15.93 -16.41
CA LEU A 109 -15.41 17.37 -16.60
C LEU A 109 -15.90 17.83 -17.98
N LEU A 110 -15.49 17.13 -19.05
CA LEU A 110 -15.93 17.41 -20.41
C LEU A 110 -17.46 17.30 -20.57
N TRP A 111 -18.05 16.28 -19.94
CA TRP A 111 -19.49 16.12 -19.93
C TRP A 111 -20.20 17.24 -19.16
N GLY A 112 -19.68 17.63 -17.99
CA GLY A 112 -20.19 18.77 -17.22
C GLY A 112 -20.19 20.07 -18.01
N MET A 113 -19.11 20.33 -18.76
CA MET A 113 -19.01 21.49 -19.66
C MET A 113 -20.08 21.46 -20.76
N GLY A 114 -20.42 20.28 -21.30
CA GLY A 114 -21.36 20.16 -22.42
C GLY A 114 -22.84 20.08 -22.02
N ALA A 115 -23.14 19.59 -20.80
CA ALA A 115 -24.51 19.27 -20.40
C ALA A 115 -25.14 20.24 -19.40
N VAL A 116 -24.33 20.93 -18.60
CA VAL A 116 -24.84 21.80 -17.51
C VAL A 116 -24.17 23.18 -17.54
N GLY A 117 -22.99 23.31 -18.16
CA GLY A 117 -22.10 24.43 -17.92
C GLY A 117 -21.47 24.32 -16.53
N VAL A 118 -20.18 24.63 -16.40
CA VAL A 118 -19.46 24.42 -15.13
C VAL A 118 -19.38 25.72 -14.33
N ILE A 119 -19.31 26.87 -15.00
CA ILE A 119 -19.27 28.20 -14.37
C ILE A 119 -20.24 29.16 -15.08
N GLY A 120 -21.17 29.75 -14.32
CA GLY A 120 -22.00 30.86 -14.79
C GLY A 120 -23.26 30.42 -15.53
N VAL A 121 -23.75 31.26 -16.43
CA VAL A 121 -24.95 30.97 -17.25
C VAL A 121 -24.54 30.06 -18.42
N GLU A 122 -25.41 29.14 -18.84
CA GLU A 122 -25.14 28.16 -19.90
C GLU A 122 -24.53 28.84 -21.16
N GLY A 123 -23.33 28.40 -21.58
CA GLY A 123 -22.60 28.98 -22.72
C GLY A 123 -21.65 30.14 -22.39
N ASP A 124 -21.34 30.39 -21.11
CA ASP A 124 -20.36 31.39 -20.71
C ASP A 124 -18.95 31.07 -21.24
N ARG A 125 -18.22 32.10 -21.68
CA ARG A 125 -16.82 31.95 -22.12
C ARG A 125 -15.91 31.46 -20.99
N ALA A 126 -16.33 31.59 -19.73
CA ALA A 126 -15.62 31.05 -18.58
C ALA A 126 -15.42 29.52 -18.65
N ASP A 127 -16.33 28.78 -19.28
CA ASP A 127 -16.20 27.33 -19.44
C ASP A 127 -15.02 26.96 -20.35
N LEU A 128 -14.58 27.87 -21.23
CA LEU A 128 -13.40 27.64 -22.09
C LEU A 128 -12.11 27.43 -21.29
N MET A 129 -12.03 27.93 -20.05
CA MET A 129 -10.86 27.75 -19.21
C MET A 129 -10.64 26.27 -18.85
N TYR A 130 -11.70 25.46 -18.78
CA TYR A 130 -11.59 24.03 -18.52
C TYR A 130 -11.00 23.24 -19.69
N PHE A 131 -11.18 23.69 -20.94
CA PHE A 131 -10.41 23.16 -22.06
C PHE A 131 -8.91 23.42 -21.87
N GLY A 132 -8.54 24.56 -21.31
CA GLY A 132 -7.16 24.87 -20.92
C GLY A 132 -6.62 23.88 -19.88
N VAL A 133 -7.41 23.55 -18.85
CA VAL A 133 -7.02 22.54 -17.85
C VAL A 133 -6.78 21.18 -18.48
N LEU A 134 -7.70 20.72 -19.34
CA LEU A 134 -7.54 19.45 -20.06
C LEU A 134 -6.32 19.48 -20.99
N ALA A 135 -6.08 20.61 -21.68
CA ALA A 135 -4.91 20.79 -22.54
C ALA A 135 -3.59 20.69 -21.74
N VAL A 136 -3.52 21.26 -20.54
CA VAL A 136 -2.36 21.09 -19.64
C VAL A 136 -2.12 19.62 -19.31
N GLY A 137 -3.19 18.86 -19.01
CA GLY A 137 -3.09 17.43 -18.75
C GLY A 137 -2.60 16.63 -19.95
N VAL A 138 -3.15 16.91 -21.14
CA VAL A 138 -2.79 16.23 -22.39
C VAL A 138 -1.36 16.56 -22.81
N ALA A 139 -0.99 17.85 -22.84
CA ALA A 139 0.36 18.29 -23.17
C ALA A 139 1.37 17.72 -22.17
N GLY A 140 1.05 17.77 -20.87
CA GLY A 140 1.85 17.16 -19.81
C GLY A 140 2.03 15.66 -20.02
N ALA A 141 1.01 14.93 -20.46
CA ALA A 141 1.11 13.50 -20.76
C ALA A 141 2.05 13.19 -21.93
N PHE A 142 1.99 14.00 -23.00
CA PHE A 142 2.91 13.88 -24.13
C PHE A 142 4.36 14.20 -23.73
N VAL A 143 4.58 15.28 -22.98
CA VAL A 143 5.91 15.65 -22.44
C VAL A 143 6.44 14.56 -21.51
N ALA A 144 5.57 13.99 -20.67
CA ALA A 144 5.88 12.87 -19.78
C ALA A 144 6.14 11.55 -20.52
N ARG A 145 5.80 11.46 -21.81
CA ARG A 145 5.85 10.23 -22.62
C ARG A 145 5.12 9.07 -21.93
N PHE A 146 4.03 9.36 -21.23
CA PHE A 146 3.26 8.39 -20.44
C PHE A 146 4.08 7.63 -19.38
N ARG A 147 5.21 8.18 -18.93
CA ARG A 147 5.99 7.58 -17.82
C ARG A 147 5.38 7.95 -16.47
N PRO A 148 5.32 7.03 -15.48
CA PRO A 148 4.63 7.26 -14.21
C PRO A 148 5.06 8.57 -13.50
N ALA A 149 6.37 8.80 -13.36
CA ALA A 149 6.90 10.01 -12.72
C ALA A 149 6.53 11.32 -13.46
N GLY A 150 6.51 11.27 -14.79
CA GLY A 150 6.11 12.42 -15.60
C GLY A 150 4.60 12.67 -15.51
N MET A 151 3.79 11.61 -15.59
CA MET A 151 2.33 11.67 -15.47
C MET A 151 1.89 12.24 -14.12
N ALA A 152 2.58 11.88 -13.03
CA ALA A 152 2.33 12.46 -11.72
C ALA A 152 2.52 13.98 -11.72
N ARG A 153 3.60 14.50 -12.32
CA ARG A 153 3.84 15.94 -12.43
C ARG A 153 2.83 16.62 -13.35
N ALA A 154 2.48 15.99 -14.47
CA ALA A 154 1.47 16.48 -15.38
C ALA A 154 0.13 16.67 -14.68
N LEU A 155 -0.33 15.68 -13.91
CA LEU A 155 -1.61 15.77 -13.19
C LEU A 155 -1.58 16.72 -11.99
N VAL A 156 -0.43 16.89 -11.32
CA VAL A 156 -0.28 17.97 -10.34
C VAL A 156 -0.39 19.34 -11.02
N ALA A 157 0.20 19.52 -12.21
CA ALA A 157 0.05 20.75 -12.98
C ALA A 157 -1.40 20.97 -13.44
N THR A 158 -2.11 19.91 -13.85
CA THR A 158 -3.54 19.96 -14.17
C THR A 158 -4.38 20.36 -12.95
N ALA A 159 -4.11 19.80 -11.77
CA ALA A 159 -4.78 20.19 -10.54
C ALA A 159 -4.50 21.67 -10.17
N ALA A 160 -3.27 22.14 -10.37
CA ALA A 160 -2.91 23.54 -10.18
C ALA A 160 -3.64 24.46 -11.17
N ALA A 161 -3.79 24.05 -12.42
CA ALA A 161 -4.59 24.77 -13.41
C ALA A 161 -6.08 24.83 -12.99
N GLN A 162 -6.63 23.73 -12.44
CA GLN A 162 -8.00 23.72 -11.90
C GLN A 162 -8.18 24.71 -10.73
N ALA A 163 -7.19 24.76 -9.83
CA ALA A 163 -7.20 25.74 -8.73
C ALA A 163 -7.11 27.19 -9.25
N LEU A 164 -6.32 27.43 -10.30
CA LEU A 164 -6.22 28.74 -10.94
C LEU A 164 -7.56 29.15 -11.59
N VAL A 165 -8.24 28.22 -12.27
CA VAL A 165 -9.60 28.44 -12.80
C VAL A 165 -10.55 28.88 -11.70
N THR A 166 -10.51 28.19 -10.55
CA THR A 166 -11.34 28.54 -9.37
C THR A 166 -11.03 29.94 -8.87
N ALA A 167 -9.75 30.30 -8.74
CA ALA A 167 -9.33 31.62 -8.30
C ALA A 167 -9.78 32.73 -9.27
N ILE A 168 -9.61 32.52 -10.58
CA ILE A 168 -10.06 33.47 -11.60
C ILE A 168 -11.59 33.65 -11.55
N ALA A 169 -12.35 32.56 -11.42
CA ALA A 169 -13.81 32.60 -11.34
C ALA A 169 -14.32 33.37 -10.10
N LEU A 170 -13.65 33.20 -8.95
CA LEU A 170 -13.95 33.95 -7.73
C LEU A 170 -13.65 35.44 -7.89
N LEU A 171 -12.47 35.78 -8.42
CA LEU A 171 -12.05 37.17 -8.66
C LEU A 171 -12.93 37.88 -9.70
N ALA A 172 -13.45 37.14 -10.68
CA ALA A 172 -14.37 37.64 -11.69
C ALA A 172 -15.83 37.76 -11.19
N GLY A 173 -16.10 37.52 -9.91
CA GLY A 173 -17.44 37.69 -9.32
C GLY A 173 -18.46 36.64 -9.76
N LYS A 174 -18.05 35.50 -10.32
CA LYS A 174 -19.01 34.48 -10.83
C LYS A 174 -19.92 33.89 -9.76
N HIS A 175 -19.49 33.96 -8.51
CA HIS A 175 -20.24 33.52 -7.33
C HIS A 175 -21.36 34.49 -6.92
N GLU A 176 -21.44 35.68 -7.52
CA GLU A 176 -22.50 36.67 -7.28
C GLU A 176 -23.73 36.41 -8.18
N SER A 177 -23.62 35.49 -9.13
CA SER A 177 -24.73 35.06 -9.97
C SER A 177 -25.73 34.21 -9.17
N PRO A 178 -27.05 34.36 -9.36
CA PRO A 178 -28.04 33.49 -8.74
C PRO A 178 -27.87 31.99 -9.05
N ALA A 179 -27.15 31.67 -10.12
CA ALA A 179 -26.94 30.31 -10.61
C ALA A 179 -25.70 29.60 -10.03
N THR A 180 -24.83 30.30 -9.29
CA THR A 180 -23.56 29.71 -8.84
C THR A 180 -23.18 30.20 -7.44
N SER A 181 -23.18 29.30 -6.46
CA SER A 181 -22.68 29.62 -5.11
C SER A 181 -21.16 29.40 -4.98
N ILE A 182 -20.54 30.06 -3.98
CA ILE A 182 -19.13 29.82 -3.63
C ILE A 182 -18.89 28.34 -3.30
N VAL A 183 -19.84 27.71 -2.59
CA VAL A 183 -19.72 26.31 -2.15
C VAL A 183 -19.74 25.36 -3.35
N GLU A 184 -20.63 25.57 -4.31
CA GLU A 184 -20.67 24.76 -5.54
C GLU A 184 -19.40 24.96 -6.36
N LEU A 185 -18.98 26.21 -6.57
CA LEU A 185 -17.79 26.52 -7.36
C LEU A 185 -16.52 25.91 -6.76
N VAL A 186 -16.27 26.16 -5.47
CA VAL A 186 -15.08 25.65 -4.77
C VAL A 186 -15.18 24.14 -4.56
N GLY A 187 -16.36 23.63 -4.22
CA GLY A 187 -16.60 22.21 -3.98
C GLY A 187 -16.38 21.37 -5.24
N LEU A 188 -16.98 21.78 -6.36
CA LEU A 188 -16.85 21.07 -7.63
C LEU A 188 -15.42 21.12 -8.18
N ASN A 189 -14.79 22.29 -8.18
CA ASN A 189 -13.40 22.41 -8.65
C ASN A 189 -12.43 21.69 -7.73
N GLY A 190 -12.63 21.77 -6.41
CA GLY A 190 -11.86 21.05 -5.41
C GLY A 190 -11.96 19.54 -5.57
N PHE A 191 -13.16 19.03 -5.90
CA PHE A 191 -13.38 17.63 -6.21
C PHE A 191 -12.53 17.16 -7.40
N PHE A 192 -12.56 17.88 -8.52
CA PHE A 192 -11.73 17.53 -9.69
C PHE A 192 -10.23 17.63 -9.40
N ALA A 193 -9.80 18.68 -8.69
CA ALA A 193 -8.41 18.82 -8.27
C ALA A 193 -7.97 17.62 -7.41
N ALA A 194 -8.83 17.16 -6.48
CA ALA A 194 -8.57 15.98 -5.66
C ALA A 194 -8.47 14.70 -6.49
N LEU A 195 -9.31 14.52 -7.51
CA LEU A 195 -9.21 13.37 -8.43
C LEU A 195 -7.89 13.37 -9.20
N PHE A 196 -7.47 14.53 -9.74
CA PHE A 196 -6.18 14.65 -10.43
C PHE A 196 -4.99 14.40 -9.49
N LEU A 197 -5.03 14.92 -8.27
CA LEU A 197 -3.99 14.66 -7.26
C LEU A 197 -3.98 13.20 -6.80
N GLY A 198 -5.15 12.58 -6.63
CA GLY A 198 -5.28 11.16 -6.31
C GLY A 198 -4.70 10.27 -7.39
N SER A 199 -4.98 10.59 -8.66
CA SER A 199 -4.36 9.91 -9.80
C SER A 199 -2.84 10.16 -9.86
N ALA A 200 -2.38 11.40 -9.63
CA ALA A 200 -0.95 11.71 -9.58
C ALA A 200 -0.22 10.88 -8.51
N TRP A 201 -0.83 10.73 -7.34
CA TRP A 201 -0.30 9.89 -6.26
C TRP A 201 -0.24 8.40 -6.65
N LEU A 202 -1.25 7.88 -7.34
CA LEU A 202 -1.23 6.51 -7.87
C LEU A 202 -0.10 6.31 -8.90
N PHE A 203 0.15 7.29 -9.78
CA PHE A 203 1.28 7.23 -10.71
C PHE A 203 2.63 7.22 -9.99
N ARG A 204 2.81 7.99 -8.91
CA ARG A 204 4.04 7.93 -8.09
C ARG A 204 4.23 6.56 -7.45
N ARG A 205 3.15 5.88 -7.04
CA ARG A 205 3.21 4.50 -6.52
C ARG A 205 3.52 3.46 -7.59
N ALA A 206 3.21 3.77 -8.84
CA ALA A 206 3.53 2.90 -9.99
C ALA A 206 4.98 3.07 -10.47
N GLU A 207 5.76 3.99 -9.91
CA GLU A 207 7.17 4.13 -10.25
C GLU A 207 7.97 2.89 -9.83
N PRO A 208 8.74 2.28 -10.77
CA PRO A 208 9.70 1.25 -10.40
C PRO A 208 10.75 1.86 -9.47
N LYS A 209 10.85 1.34 -8.23
CA LYS A 209 11.95 1.71 -7.35
C LYS A 209 13.24 1.16 -7.96
N GLN A 210 14.14 2.03 -8.40
CA GLN A 210 15.47 1.58 -8.82
C GLN A 210 16.18 0.94 -7.62
N PRO A 211 16.85 -0.21 -7.79
CA PRO A 211 17.73 -0.72 -6.75
C PRO A 211 18.81 0.33 -6.45
N PRO A 212 19.21 0.48 -5.16
CA PRO A 212 20.24 1.45 -4.80
C PRO A 212 21.49 1.16 -5.62
N VAL A 213 21.95 2.15 -6.37
CA VAL A 213 23.26 2.09 -7.05
C VAL A 213 24.31 2.16 -5.95
N LEU A 214 24.90 1.02 -5.60
CA LEU A 214 26.11 1.00 -4.78
C LEU A 214 27.20 1.70 -5.60
N ARG A 215 27.56 2.92 -5.19
CA ARG A 215 28.76 3.64 -5.66
C ARG A 215 29.89 3.40 -4.68
#